data_AF-A0A2N5X973-F1
#
_entry.id   AF-A0A2N5X973-F1
#
_cell.length_a   1.000
_cell.length_b   1.000
_cell.length_c   1.000
_cell.angle_alpha   90.00
_cell.angle_beta   90.00
_cell.angle_gamma   90.00
#
_symmetry.space_group_name_H-M   'P 1'
#
loop_
_entity.id
_entity.type
_entity.pdbx_description
1 polymer ?
#
loop_
_entity_poly.entity_id
_entity_poly.type
_entity_poly.pdbx_seq_one_letter_code
_entity_poly.pdbx_strand_id
1 'polypeptide(L)'
;MCAGELHGRKPEEDAIAELLAGARAGTSSSLVLRGEPGIGKTALLDHAAAAAGGMRLVRGAGAEFEAELPFAGLQLLLRPALGALAALPCPQRE
;
A
#
# COMPACT_ATOMS: atom_id res chain seq x y z
N MET A 1 -7.58 -9.40 -9.58
CA MET A 1 -6.71 -8.66 -10.52
C MET A 1 -5.54 -9.57 -10.83
N CYS A 2 -5.31 -9.85 -12.11
CA CYS A 2 -4.26 -10.76 -12.55
C CYS A 2 -2.90 -10.09 -12.31
N ALA A 3 -2.09 -10.64 -11.40
CA ALA A 3 -0.69 -10.26 -11.32
C ALA A 3 -0.03 -10.70 -12.63
N GLY A 4 0.25 -9.74 -13.52
CA GLY A 4 1.05 -10.00 -14.71
C GLY A 4 2.47 -10.40 -14.32
N GLU A 5 3.07 -11.30 -15.09
CA GLU A 5 4.46 -11.70 -14.90
C GLU A 5 5.39 -10.50 -15.13
N LEU A 6 6.17 -10.14 -14.11
CA LEU A 6 7.13 -9.06 -14.17
C LEU A 6 8.40 -9.54 -14.87
N HIS A 7 8.83 -8.82 -15.91
CA HIS A 7 10.02 -9.16 -16.67
C HIS A 7 11.09 -8.09 -16.47
N GLY A 8 12.31 -8.51 -16.10
CA GLY A 8 13.46 -7.60 -15.94
C GLY A 8 13.38 -6.65 -14.75
N ARG A 9 12.53 -6.94 -13.75
CA ARG A 9 12.32 -6.10 -12.55
C ARG A 9 12.90 -6.70 -11.28
N LYS A 10 13.88 -7.59 -11.43
CA LYS A 10 14.50 -8.31 -10.32
C LYS A 10 15.00 -7.38 -9.19
N PRO A 11 15.68 -6.25 -9.47
CA PRO A 11 16.12 -5.33 -8.41
C PRO A 11 14.95 -4.72 -7.62
N GLU A 12 13.87 -4.32 -8.29
CA GLU A 12 12.69 -3.77 -7.64
C GLU A 12 11.92 -4.82 -6.83
N GLU A 13 11.80 -6.05 -7.37
CA GLU A 13 11.22 -7.20 -6.66
C GLU A 13 12.00 -7.54 -5.39
N ASP A 14 13.34 -7.52 -5.46
CA ASP A 14 14.20 -7.80 -4.30
C ASP A 14 14.05 -6.74 -3.21
N ALA A 15 13.99 -5.45 -3.59
CA ALA A 15 13.74 -4.36 -2.65
C ALA A 15 12.36 -4.48 -1.98
N ILE A 16 11.33 -4.89 -2.72
CA ILE A 16 10.00 -5.16 -2.17
C ILE A 16 10.03 -6.35 -1.21
N ALA A 17 10.71 -7.44 -1.59
CA ALA A 17 10.82 -8.64 -0.77
C ALA A 17 11.53 -8.37 0.56
N GLU A 18 12.62 -7.59 0.54
CA GLU A 18 13.35 -7.14 1.73
C GLU A 18 12.47 -6.29 2.65
N LEU A 19 11.76 -5.31 2.09
CA LEU A 19 10.83 -4.46 2.84
C LEU A 19 9.76 -5.30 3.56
N LEU A 20 9.16 -6.25 2.86
CA LEU A 20 8.14 -7.13 3.42
C LEU A 20 8.72 -8.08 4.48
N ALA A 21 9.96 -8.56 4.30
CA ALA A 21 10.64 -9.36 5.30
C ALA A 21 10.90 -8.57 6.59
N GLY A 22 11.37 -7.33 6.48
CA GLY A 22 11.53 -6.42 7.62
C GLY A 22 10.21 -6.16 8.35
N ALA A 23 9.12 -5.93 7.61
CA ALA A 23 7.79 -5.75 8.18
C ALA A 23 7.31 -6.98 8.96
N ARG A 24 7.55 -8.20 8.45
CA ARG A 24 7.27 -9.44 9.18
C ARG A 24 8.09 -9.58 10.46
N ALA A 25 9.31 -9.07 10.46
CA ALA A 25 10.17 -9.02 11.64
C ALA A 25 9.81 -7.88 12.62
N GLY A 26 8.74 -7.12 12.36
CA GLY A 26 8.28 -6.02 13.23
C GLY A 26 9.03 -4.71 13.00
N THR A 27 9.79 -4.59 11.90
CA THR A 27 10.50 -3.36 11.53
C THR A 27 9.67 -2.55 10.54
N SER A 28 9.41 -1.29 10.85
CA SER A 28 8.73 -0.37 9.93
C SER A 28 9.69 0.21 8.89
N SER A 29 9.26 0.26 7.64
CA SER A 29 10.02 0.86 6.54
C SER A 29 9.09 1.36 5.43
N SER A 30 9.64 2.16 4.52
CA SER A 30 8.90 2.72 3.38
C SER A 30 9.74 2.65 2.11
N LEU A 31 9.06 2.47 0.97
CA LEU A 31 9.68 2.42 -0.36
C LEU A 31 8.90 3.32 -1.31
N VAL A 32 9.60 4.15 -2.08
CA VAL A 32 9.02 5.06 -3.05
C VAL A 32 9.42 4.62 -4.46
N LEU A 33 8.43 4.27 -5.28
CA LEU A 33 8.63 3.94 -6.70
C LEU A 33 8.52 5.20 -7.55
N ARG A 34 9.61 5.59 -8.21
CA ARG A 34 9.64 6.73 -9.15
C ARG A 34 9.94 6.23 -10.57
N GLY A 35 9.37 6.91 -11.55
CA GLY A 35 9.63 6.62 -12.96
C GLY A 35 8.53 7.18 -13.85
N GLU A 36 8.72 7.03 -15.15
CA GLU A 36 7.82 7.59 -16.15
C GLU A 36 6.40 7.00 -16.13
N PRO A 37 5.39 7.73 -16.62
CA PRO A 37 4.07 7.16 -16.90
C PRO A 37 4.19 5.88 -17.73
N GLY A 38 3.41 4.85 -17.40
CA GLY A 38 3.40 3.59 -18.15
C GLY A 38 4.58 2.62 -17.90
N ILE A 39 5.59 3.00 -17.11
CA ILE A 39 6.79 2.16 -16.87
C ILE A 39 6.52 0.86 -16.05
N GLY A 40 5.29 0.67 -15.56
CA GLY A 40 4.89 -0.53 -14.80
C GLY A 40 4.89 -0.37 -13.28
N LYS A 41 4.92 0.85 -12.72
CA LYS A 41 4.86 1.09 -11.26
C LYS A 41 3.66 0.40 -10.60
N THR A 42 2.49 0.44 -11.23
CA THR A 42 1.29 -0.23 -10.71
C THR A 42 1.44 -1.74 -10.66
N ALA A 43 2.11 -2.35 -11.65
CA ALA A 43 2.38 -3.78 -11.66
C ALA A 43 3.33 -4.20 -10.53
N LEU A 44 4.32 -3.36 -10.19
CA LEU A 44 5.17 -3.57 -9.00
C LEU A 44 4.37 -3.49 -7.70
N LEU A 45 3.43 -2.54 -7.58
CA LEU A 45 2.53 -2.46 -6.42
C LEU A 45 1.59 -3.68 -6.34
N ASP A 46 1.10 -4.19 -7.47
CA ASP A 46 0.29 -5.41 -7.53
C ASP A 46 1.10 -6.63 -7.08
N HIS A 47 2.36 -6.73 -7.51
CA HIS A 47 3.28 -7.76 -7.06
C HIS A 47 3.53 -7.68 -5.55
N ALA A 48 3.83 -6.49 -5.01
CA ALA A 48 4.01 -6.28 -3.58
C ALA A 48 2.76 -6.71 -2.77
N ALA A 49 1.58 -6.36 -3.25
CA ALA A 49 0.31 -6.76 -2.64
C ALA A 49 0.13 -8.28 -2.62
N ALA A 50 0.48 -8.97 -3.71
CA ALA A 50 0.43 -10.43 -3.78
C ALA A 50 1.47 -11.09 -2.85
N ALA A 51 2.68 -10.53 -2.78
CA ALA A 51 3.79 -11.04 -1.96
C ALA A 51 3.62 -10.74 -0.45
N ALA A 52 2.75 -9.81 -0.07
CA ALA A 52 2.56 -9.39 1.32
C ALA A 52 2.03 -10.50 2.24
N GLY A 53 1.38 -11.54 1.70
CA GLY A 53 1.08 -12.82 2.37
C GLY A 53 0.63 -12.74 3.83
N GLY A 54 -0.68 -12.67 4.08
CA GLY A 54 -1.26 -12.69 5.44
C GLY A 54 -1.23 -11.35 6.18
N MET A 55 -0.48 -10.35 5.67
CA MET A 55 -0.57 -8.98 6.15
C MET A 55 -1.93 -8.34 5.80
N ARG A 56 -2.37 -7.40 6.65
CA ARG A 56 -3.50 -6.53 6.30
C ARG A 56 -3.02 -5.50 5.26
N LEU A 57 -3.54 -5.62 4.04
CA LEU A 57 -3.25 -4.68 2.97
C LEU A 57 -4.27 -3.53 2.96
N VAL A 58 -3.77 -2.31 2.88
CA VAL A 58 -4.57 -1.11 2.58
C VAL A 58 -4.05 -0.54 1.27
N ARG A 59 -4.96 -0.25 0.33
CA ARG A 59 -4.62 0.30 -0.99
C ARG A 59 -5.49 1.51 -1.27
N GLY A 60 -4.86 2.55 -1.80
CA GLY A 60 -5.52 3.75 -2.31
C GLY A 60 -4.88 4.19 -3.62
N ALA A 61 -5.64 4.93 -4.42
CA ALA A 61 -5.13 5.65 -5.57
C ALA A 61 -5.53 7.11 -5.37
N GLY A 62 -4.54 7.99 -5.23
CA GLY A 62 -4.78 9.42 -5.15
C GLY A 62 -4.99 10.01 -6.54
N ALA A 63 -5.86 10.99 -6.66
CA ALA A 63 -5.99 11.81 -7.86
C ALA A 63 -5.26 13.15 -7.67
N GLU A 64 -4.75 13.74 -8.75
CA GLU A 64 -3.97 14.98 -8.68
C GLU A 64 -4.75 16.12 -8.01
N PHE A 65 -6.05 16.24 -8.28
CA PHE A 65 -6.92 17.24 -7.67
C PHE A 65 -7.11 17.06 -6.15
N GLU A 66 -6.79 15.89 -5.59
CA GLU A 66 -6.89 15.63 -4.15
C GLU A 66 -5.71 16.22 -3.37
N ALA A 67 -4.64 16.65 -4.05
CA ALA A 67 -3.51 17.31 -3.41
C ALA A 67 -3.92 18.62 -2.69
N GLU A 68 -4.94 19.29 -3.21
CA GLU A 68 -5.50 20.53 -2.66
C GLU A 68 -6.58 20.26 -1.58
N LEU A 69 -6.92 18.99 -1.32
CA LEU A 69 -7.95 18.61 -0.36
C LEU A 69 -7.28 18.09 0.93
N PRO A 70 -7.35 18.85 2.04
CA PRO A 70 -6.80 18.41 3.31
C PRO A 70 -7.33 17.03 3.70
N PHE A 71 -6.42 16.14 4.10
CA PHE A 71 -6.71 14.79 4.59
C PHE A 71 -7.37 13.83 3.58
N ALA A 72 -7.46 14.14 2.29
CA ALA A 72 -8.03 13.23 1.29
C ALA A 72 -7.34 11.86 1.27
N GLY A 73 -6.00 11.84 1.31
CA GLY A 73 -5.21 10.61 1.41
C GLY A 73 -5.47 9.83 2.70
N LEU A 74 -5.66 10.51 3.83
CA LEU A 74 -5.99 9.87 5.11
C LEU A 74 -7.39 9.25 5.06
N GLN A 75 -8.37 9.95 4.49
CA GLN A 75 -9.71 9.42 4.28
C GLN A 75 -9.66 8.16 3.40
N LEU A 76 -8.91 8.19 2.29
CA LEU A 76 -8.73 7.02 1.40
C LEU A 76 -8.17 5.81 2.17
N LEU A 77 -7.17 6.00 3.01
CA LEU A 77 -6.53 4.93 3.78
C LEU A 77 -7.38 4.43 4.95
N LEU A 78 -8.14 5.30 5.61
CA LEU A 78 -8.96 4.94 6.78
C LEU A 78 -10.33 4.39 6.39
N ARG A 79 -10.84 4.70 5.19
CA ARG A 79 -12.16 4.25 4.74
C ARG A 79 -12.39 2.74 4.88
N PRO A 80 -11.44 1.85 4.55
CA PRO A 80 -11.60 0.41 4.76
C PRO A 80 -11.73 0.01 6.24
N ALA A 81 -11.21 0.83 7.16
CA ALA A 81 -11.24 0.57 8.60
C ALA A 81 -12.50 1.11 9.29
N LEU A 82 -13.34 1.91 8.61
CA LEU A 82 -14.54 2.51 9.22
C LEU A 82 -15.55 1.46 9.71
N GLY A 83 -15.59 0.27 9.10
CA GLY A 83 -16.42 -0.84 9.58
C GLY A 83 -16.02 -1.34 10.98
N ALA A 84 -14.80 -1.05 11.44
CA ALA A 84 -14.30 -1.46 12.76
C ALA A 84 -14.52 -0.40 13.86
N LEU A 85 -15.16 0.73 13.56
CA LEU A 85 -15.42 1.79 14.56
C LEU A 85 -16.20 1.25 15.77
N ALA A 86 -17.14 0.33 15.54
CA ALA A 86 -17.90 -0.34 16.59
C ALA A 86 -17.07 -1.26 17.52
N ALA A 87 -15.80 -1.52 17.18
CA ALA A 87 -14.87 -2.30 18.00
C ALA A 87 -13.91 -1.44 18.84
N LEU A 88 -13.89 -0.11 18.64
CA LEU A 88 -13.05 0.80 19.44
C LEU A 88 -13.45 0.79 20.92
N PRO A 89 -12.58 1.17 21.87
CA PRO A 89 -13.03 1.42 23.24
C PRO A 89 -13.97 2.64 23.29
N CYS A 90 -14.84 2.70 24.31
CA CYS A 90 -15.87 3.75 24.43
C CYS A 90 -15.33 5.18 24.22
N PRO A 91 -14.19 5.58 24.81
CA PRO A 91 -13.66 6.94 24.63
C PRO A 91 -13.26 7.32 23.20
N GLN A 92 -13.09 6.34 22.30
CA GLN A 92 -12.74 6.57 20.90
C GLN A 92 -13.93 6.31 19.95
N ARG A 93 -15.07 5.87 20.49
CA ARG A 93 -16.29 5.59 19.71
C ARG A 93 -17.28 6.76 19.72
N GLU A 94 -17.32 7.49 20.83
CA GLU A 94 -18.10 8.73 21.04
C GLU A 94 -17.24 9.97 20.78
#